data_AF-A0A078LKV1-F1
#
_entry.id   AF-A0A078LKV1-F1
#
_cell.length_a   1.000
_cell.length_b   1.000
_cell.length_c   1.000
_cell.angle_alpha   90.00
_cell.angle_beta   90.00
_cell.angle_gamma   90.00
#
_symmetry.space_group_name_H-M   'P 1'
#
loop_
_entity.id
_entity.type
_entity.pdbx_description
1 polymer ?
#
loop_
_entity_poly.entity_id
_entity_poly.type
_entity_poly.pdbx_seq_one_letter_code
_entity_poly.pdbx_strand_id
1 'polypeptide(L)'
;MASANKPGWWQISVADASTVPDFPRYPNGTRLYGYGYLFVEVVGGSWFQHFYGHHGANAKRQSWSSGPTTDRGWVIDYNTSYKPSASDTSAYSKSESDARYITDIQYGAGTRVTTWNVSGKWPNRDGYSITSVFKDAVNINIDGVVYAPLQKRVNNTWYTVAGGTA
;
A
#
# COMPACT_ATOMS: atom_id res chain seq x y z
N MET A 1 14.93 39.62 0.13
CA MET A 1 14.47 38.98 -1.13
C MET A 1 13.32 39.81 -1.67
N ALA A 2 13.35 40.18 -2.96
CA ALA A 2 12.18 40.75 -3.61
C ALA A 2 11.03 39.74 -3.51
N SER A 3 9.86 40.16 -3.03
CA SER A 3 8.68 39.31 -3.06
C SER A 3 8.32 39.06 -4.53
N ALA A 4 8.12 37.80 -4.92
CA ALA A 4 7.65 37.43 -6.26
C ALA A 4 6.17 37.80 -6.42
N ASN A 5 5.89 39.10 -6.40
CA ASN A 5 4.58 39.72 -6.33
C ASN A 5 4.17 40.36 -7.67
N LYS A 6 4.82 39.98 -8.76
CA LYS A 6 4.47 40.39 -10.13
C LYS A 6 4.59 39.16 -11.05
N PRO A 7 3.86 39.15 -12.17
CA PRO A 7 4.03 38.13 -13.20
C PRO A 7 5.47 38.03 -13.69
N GLY A 8 5.91 36.82 -14.03
CA GLY A 8 7.22 36.56 -14.61
C GLY A 8 7.93 35.34 -14.02
N TRP A 9 9.16 35.14 -14.46
CA TRP A 9 10.08 34.13 -13.94
C TRP A 9 11.02 34.76 -12.92
N TRP A 10 11.12 34.11 -11.77
CA TRP A 10 11.93 34.55 -10.64
C TRP A 10 12.94 33.48 -10.29
N GLN A 11 14.22 33.85 -10.21
CA GLN A 11 15.22 32.98 -9.58
C GLN A 11 15.03 33.03 -8.07
N ILE A 12 14.93 31.86 -7.45
CA ILE A 12 14.79 31.71 -6.01
C ILE A 12 16.12 31.20 -5.44
N SER A 13 16.64 31.91 -4.45
CA SER A 13 17.91 31.61 -3.78
C SER A 13 17.75 31.88 -2.29
N VAL A 14 17.12 30.94 -1.59
CA VAL A 14 16.88 31.01 -0.14
C VAL A 14 17.84 30.05 0.55
N ALA A 15 18.89 30.59 1.20
CA ALA A 15 19.90 29.78 1.87
C ALA A 15 19.31 28.89 2.97
N ASP A 16 18.38 29.44 3.75
CA ASP A 16 17.57 28.68 4.70
C ASP A 16 16.09 28.91 4.40
N ALA A 17 15.46 27.94 3.73
CA ALA A 17 14.03 27.96 3.42
C ALA A 17 13.18 28.10 4.70
N SER A 18 13.72 27.75 5.87
CA SER A 18 13.02 27.87 7.14
C SER A 18 12.64 29.31 7.50
N THR A 19 13.39 30.27 6.96
CA THR A 19 13.18 31.71 7.16
C THR A 19 12.03 32.28 6.34
N VAL A 20 11.47 31.51 5.39
CA VAL A 20 10.32 31.91 4.58
C VAL A 20 9.09 31.13 5.07
N PRO A 21 8.14 31.76 5.78
CA PRO A 21 6.97 31.09 6.32
C PRO A 21 6.13 30.37 5.25
N ASP A 22 5.94 31.01 4.10
CA ASP A 22 5.13 30.51 2.99
C ASP A 22 5.91 29.67 1.96
N PHE A 23 7.11 29.19 2.31
CA PHE A 23 7.85 28.30 1.40
C PHE A 23 7.13 26.95 1.24
N PRO A 24 7.07 26.35 0.03
CA PRO A 24 6.43 25.07 -0.17
C PRO A 24 6.97 23.98 0.78
N ARG A 25 6.09 23.10 1.26
CA ARG A 25 6.42 22.03 2.21
C ARG A 25 5.85 20.70 1.75
N TYR A 26 6.64 19.64 1.87
CA TYR A 26 6.11 18.28 1.81
C TYR A 26 5.05 18.09 2.91
N PRO A 27 4.12 17.12 2.78
CA PRO A 27 3.10 16.89 3.80
C PRO A 27 3.63 16.53 5.18
N ASN A 28 4.87 16.02 5.27
CA ASN A 28 5.55 15.80 6.55
C ASN A 28 6.05 17.11 7.22
N GLY A 29 5.76 18.28 6.65
CA GLY A 29 6.13 19.60 7.14
C GLY A 29 7.52 20.09 6.70
N THR A 30 8.33 19.23 6.08
CA THR A 30 9.67 19.60 5.61
C THR A 30 9.57 20.54 4.42
N ARG A 31 10.27 21.68 4.48
CA ARG A 31 10.29 22.63 3.37
C ARG A 31 11.04 22.05 2.16
N LEU A 32 10.60 22.43 0.98
CA LEU A 32 11.35 22.17 -0.25
C LEU A 32 12.73 22.85 -0.18
N TYR A 33 13.65 22.37 -1.01
CA TYR A 33 14.96 22.97 -1.14
C TYR A 33 14.85 24.43 -1.60
N GLY A 34 15.60 25.32 -0.96
CA GLY A 34 15.43 26.78 -1.07
C GLY A 34 15.88 27.42 -2.39
N TYR A 35 16.41 26.63 -3.32
CA TYR A 35 16.92 27.10 -4.61
C TYR A 35 16.08 26.55 -5.76
N GLY A 36 15.84 27.39 -6.77
CA GLY A 36 15.06 27.00 -7.94
C GLY A 36 14.54 28.21 -8.72
N TYR A 37 13.43 28.01 -9.42
CA TYR A 37 12.72 29.04 -10.15
C TYR A 37 11.26 29.09 -9.74
N LEU A 38 10.69 30.29 -9.69
CA LEU A 38 9.26 30.49 -9.46
C LEU A 38 8.68 31.21 -10.67
N PHE A 39 7.68 30.60 -11.29
CA PHE A 39 6.83 31.22 -12.27
C PHE A 39 5.61 31.82 -11.58
N VAL A 40 5.29 33.07 -11.89
CA VAL A 40 4.08 33.77 -11.43
C VAL A 40 3.33 34.27 -12.64
N GLU A 41 2.03 34.03 -12.67
CA GLU A 41 1.14 34.52 -13.73
C GLU A 41 -0.12 35.13 -13.13
N VAL A 42 -0.62 36.19 -13.78
CA VAL A 42 -1.90 36.80 -13.42
C VAL A 42 -2.75 36.94 -14.68
N VAL A 43 -3.85 36.20 -14.75
CA VAL A 43 -4.80 36.23 -15.87
C VAL A 43 -6.21 36.48 -15.36
N GLY A 44 -6.89 37.50 -15.88
CA GLY A 44 -8.26 37.83 -15.46
C GLY A 44 -8.40 38.07 -13.95
N GLY A 45 -7.36 38.59 -13.30
CA GLY A 45 -7.31 38.78 -11.84
C GLY A 45 -6.96 37.53 -11.03
N SER A 46 -6.84 36.36 -11.67
CA SER A 46 -6.46 35.09 -11.02
C SER A 46 -4.95 34.97 -10.92
N TRP A 47 -4.45 34.57 -9.76
CA TRP A 47 -3.04 34.35 -9.49
C TRP A 47 -2.69 32.88 -9.59
N PHE A 48 -1.63 32.58 -10.36
CA PHE A 48 -1.04 31.27 -10.47
C PHE A 48 0.44 31.32 -10.14
N GLN A 49 0.91 30.36 -9.34
CA GLN A 49 2.32 30.26 -8.95
C GLN A 49 2.79 28.82 -9.09
N HIS A 50 3.98 28.64 -9.68
CA HIS A 50 4.62 27.34 -9.86
C HIS A 50 6.10 27.44 -9.52
N PHE A 51 6.49 26.77 -8.43
CA PHE A 51 7.87 26.63 -8.01
C PHE A 51 8.48 25.35 -8.58
N TYR A 52 9.62 25.52 -9.26
CA TYR A 52 10.49 24.47 -9.79
C TYR A 52 11.75 24.41 -8.94
N GLY A 53 11.81 23.47 -7.99
CA GLY A 53 12.96 23.30 -7.12
C GLY A 53 14.16 22.72 -7.87
N HIS A 54 15.37 23.18 -7.54
CA HIS A 54 16.62 22.72 -8.13
C HIS A 54 16.81 21.19 -8.02
N HIS A 55 16.27 20.57 -6.97
CA HIS A 55 16.30 19.11 -6.76
C HIS A 55 15.10 18.36 -7.37
N GLY A 56 14.39 18.99 -8.33
CA GLY A 56 13.33 18.36 -9.12
C GLY A 56 11.93 18.37 -8.50
N ALA A 57 11.76 18.88 -7.28
CA ALA A 57 10.44 19.02 -6.66
C ALA A 57 9.67 20.19 -7.28
N ASN A 58 8.41 19.96 -7.66
CA ASN A 58 7.53 20.98 -8.20
C ASN A 58 6.36 21.24 -7.25
N ALA A 59 6.05 22.51 -7.04
CA ALA A 59 4.93 22.92 -6.20
C ALA A 59 4.11 24.01 -6.88
N LYS A 60 2.78 23.93 -6.81
CA LYS A 60 1.89 24.88 -7.46
C LYS A 60 0.74 25.29 -6.56
N ARG A 61 0.21 26.49 -6.81
CA ARG A 61 -1.03 26.97 -6.22
C ARG A 61 -1.70 27.98 -7.13
N GLN A 62 -3.01 28.12 -6.95
CA GLN A 62 -3.84 29.05 -7.71
C GLN A 62 -4.88 29.70 -6.79
N SER A 63 -5.16 30.98 -7.00
CA SER A 63 -6.26 31.69 -6.35
C SER A 63 -6.98 32.60 -7.34
N TRP A 64 -8.28 32.80 -7.15
CA TRP A 64 -9.11 33.75 -7.90
C TRP A 64 -9.01 35.19 -7.35
N SER A 65 -8.26 35.40 -6.26
CA SER A 65 -8.14 36.69 -5.58
C SER A 65 -7.30 37.70 -6.36
N SER A 66 -7.66 38.97 -6.31
CA SER A 66 -6.88 40.09 -6.86
C SER A 66 -5.65 40.39 -5.99
N GLY A 67 -4.63 39.54 -6.04
CA GLY A 67 -3.33 39.75 -5.39
C GLY A 67 -2.62 38.43 -5.08
N PRO A 68 -1.28 38.47 -4.85
CA PRO A 68 -0.57 37.31 -4.38
C PRO A 68 -1.08 36.98 -2.97
N THR A 69 -1.64 35.79 -2.80
CA THR A 69 -2.20 35.33 -1.53
C THR A 69 -1.64 33.97 -1.13
N THR A 70 -1.64 33.73 0.18
CA THR A 70 -1.32 32.44 0.80
C THR A 70 -2.58 31.67 1.22
N ASP A 71 -3.78 32.16 0.86
CA ASP A 71 -5.07 31.52 1.20
C ASP A 71 -5.19 30.10 0.66
N ARG A 72 -4.43 29.79 -0.40
CA ARG A 72 -4.30 28.44 -0.95
C ARG A 72 -2.91 27.92 -0.65
N GLY A 73 -2.86 26.80 0.06
CA GLY A 73 -1.61 26.07 0.29
C GLY A 73 -1.00 25.57 -1.01
N TRP A 74 0.31 25.33 -0.97
CA TRP A 74 1.03 24.69 -2.07
C TRP A 74 0.63 23.23 -2.21
N VAL A 75 0.37 22.80 -3.46
CA VAL A 75 0.25 21.39 -3.83
C VAL A 75 1.57 20.95 -4.45
N ILE A 76 2.14 19.85 -3.94
CA ILE A 76 3.42 19.32 -4.42
C ILE A 76 3.17 18.10 -5.30
N ASP A 77 3.83 18.07 -6.45
CA ASP A 77 3.76 16.93 -7.35
C ASP A 77 4.54 15.73 -6.80
N TYR A 78 3.96 14.54 -6.95
CA TYR A 78 4.66 13.30 -6.65
C TYR A 78 5.92 13.17 -7.52
N ASN A 79 7.00 12.71 -6.88
CA ASN A 79 8.31 12.54 -7.50
C ASN A 79 9.09 11.44 -6.78
N THR A 80 10.35 11.23 -7.15
CA THR A 80 11.20 10.18 -6.57
C THR A 80 11.48 10.36 -5.08
N SER A 81 11.53 11.61 -4.59
CA SER A 81 11.72 11.95 -3.17
C SER A 81 10.41 12.03 -2.39
N TYR A 82 9.28 12.27 -3.07
CA TYR A 82 7.94 12.28 -2.50
C TYR A 82 7.02 11.40 -3.33
N LYS A 83 7.06 10.10 -3.04
CA LYS A 83 6.20 9.10 -3.70
C LYS A 83 4.81 9.10 -3.07
N PRO A 84 3.76 8.75 -3.82
CA PRO A 84 2.46 8.51 -3.23
C PRO A 84 2.54 7.36 -2.22
N SER A 85 1.84 7.51 -1.11
CA SER A 85 1.59 6.44 -0.16
C SER A 85 0.43 5.55 -0.64
N ALA A 86 0.24 4.42 0.04
CA ALA A 86 -0.91 3.54 -0.22
C ALA A 86 -2.25 4.27 0.00
N SER A 87 -2.34 5.08 1.06
CA SER A 87 -3.53 5.90 1.34
C SER A 87 -3.78 6.98 0.29
N ASP A 88 -2.72 7.52 -0.32
CA ASP A 88 -2.86 8.53 -1.39
C ASP A 88 -3.47 7.94 -2.68
N THR A 89 -3.41 6.62 -2.84
CA THR A 89 -3.81 5.90 -4.06
C THR A 89 -4.91 4.87 -3.83
N SER A 90 -5.47 4.80 -2.62
CA SER A 90 -6.41 3.75 -2.21
C SER A 90 -5.89 2.32 -2.43
N ALA A 91 -4.57 2.15 -2.41
CA ALA A 91 -3.91 0.85 -2.48
C ALA A 91 -3.80 0.22 -1.09
N TYR A 92 -3.63 -1.10 -1.02
CA TYR A 92 -3.23 -1.74 0.21
C TYR A 92 -1.78 -1.37 0.55
N SER A 93 -1.53 -1.04 1.81
CA SER A 93 -0.17 -0.95 2.34
C SER A 93 0.51 -2.32 2.24
N LYS A 94 1.85 -2.32 2.30
CA LYS A 94 2.62 -3.56 2.33
C LYS A 94 2.14 -4.48 3.47
N SER A 95 1.92 -3.96 4.67
CA SER A 95 1.44 -4.73 5.82
C SER A 95 0.05 -5.34 5.61
N GLU A 96 -0.88 -4.61 4.99
CA GLU A 96 -2.21 -5.14 4.69
C GLU A 96 -2.15 -6.22 3.62
N SER A 97 -1.33 -6.01 2.59
CA SER A 97 -1.03 -6.98 1.53
C SER A 97 -0.44 -8.27 2.11
N ASP A 98 0.63 -8.15 2.91
CA ASP A 98 1.31 -9.29 3.53
C ASP A 98 0.37 -10.11 4.42
N ALA A 99 -0.61 -9.46 5.07
CA ALA A 99 -1.61 -10.11 5.92
C ALA A 99 -2.73 -10.82 5.14
N ARG A 100 -2.84 -10.61 3.81
CA ARG A 100 -3.96 -11.10 2.99
C ARG A 100 -3.54 -12.10 1.94
N TYR A 101 -2.38 -11.89 1.31
CA TYR A 101 -2.01 -12.68 0.13
C TYR A 101 -1.50 -14.07 0.52
N ILE A 102 -2.09 -15.07 -0.14
CA ILE A 102 -1.61 -16.45 -0.10
C ILE A 102 -0.46 -16.55 -1.08
N THR A 103 0.72 -16.90 -0.59
CA THR A 103 1.92 -17.05 -1.43
C THR A 103 2.20 -18.51 -1.80
N ASP A 104 1.60 -19.46 -1.11
CA ASP A 104 1.81 -20.89 -1.34
C ASP A 104 0.69 -21.75 -0.72
N ILE A 105 0.55 -22.99 -1.20
CA ILE A 105 -0.44 -23.98 -0.75
C ILE A 105 0.23 -25.36 -0.68
N GLN A 106 0.03 -26.07 0.43
CA GLN A 106 0.55 -27.43 0.61
C GLN A 106 -0.40 -28.31 1.44
N TYR A 107 -0.11 -29.61 1.47
CA TYR A 107 -0.61 -30.49 2.53
C TYR A 107 0.38 -30.52 3.70
N GLY A 108 -0.15 -30.49 4.93
CA GLY A 108 0.65 -30.75 6.13
C GLY A 108 0.90 -32.25 6.34
N ALA A 109 1.37 -32.62 7.55
CA ALA A 109 1.62 -34.01 7.89
C ALA A 109 0.33 -34.86 7.85
N GLY A 110 0.40 -36.00 7.17
CA GLY A 110 -0.72 -36.93 7.05
C GLY A 110 -0.96 -37.72 8.33
N THR A 111 -2.23 -37.96 8.64
CA THR A 111 -2.70 -38.83 9.73
C THR A 111 -3.47 -40.01 9.14
N ARG A 112 -3.26 -41.20 9.68
CA ARG A 112 -3.94 -42.43 9.26
C ARG A 112 -5.03 -42.80 10.27
N VAL A 113 -6.22 -43.14 9.80
CA VAL A 113 -7.34 -43.61 10.65
C VAL A 113 -8.02 -44.82 10.02
N THR A 114 -8.32 -45.82 10.85
CA THR A 114 -9.11 -47.00 10.46
C THR A 114 -10.61 -46.67 10.59
N THR A 115 -11.40 -46.99 9.57
CA THR A 115 -12.84 -46.67 9.47
C THR A 115 -13.75 -47.90 9.47
N TRP A 116 -13.21 -49.09 9.75
CA TRP A 116 -13.90 -50.38 9.70
C TRP A 116 -15.29 -50.38 10.37
N ASN A 117 -16.33 -50.78 9.62
CA ASN A 117 -17.71 -51.04 10.07
C ASN A 117 -18.37 -49.98 10.98
N VAL A 118 -17.88 -48.74 11.00
CA VAL A 118 -18.48 -47.64 11.76
C VAL A 118 -18.71 -46.45 10.84
N SER A 119 -19.96 -46.27 10.43
CA SER A 119 -20.41 -45.04 9.77
C SER A 119 -20.17 -43.83 10.68
N GLY A 120 -19.68 -42.72 10.12
CA GLY A 120 -19.51 -41.46 10.86
C GLY A 120 -18.19 -41.28 11.62
N LYS A 121 -17.26 -42.25 11.61
CA LYS A 121 -15.87 -42.07 12.10
C LYS A 121 -14.89 -41.55 11.05
N TRP A 122 -15.41 -40.85 10.05
CA TRP A 122 -14.56 -40.03 9.19
C TRP A 122 -13.93 -38.93 10.06
N PRO A 123 -12.66 -38.55 9.82
CA PRO A 123 -12.11 -37.35 10.43
C PRO A 123 -12.86 -36.15 9.83
N ASN A 124 -14.05 -35.88 10.36
CA ASN A 124 -14.88 -34.74 10.00
C ASN A 124 -14.27 -33.50 10.65
N ARG A 125 -13.10 -33.12 10.13
CA ARG A 125 -12.28 -32.04 10.62
C ARG A 125 -12.11 -31.03 9.50
N ASP A 126 -12.69 -29.86 9.72
CA ASP A 126 -12.59 -28.74 8.81
C ASP A 126 -11.13 -28.45 8.44
N GLY A 127 -10.92 -28.23 7.14
CA GLY A 127 -9.58 -27.96 6.61
C GLY A 127 -8.73 -29.17 6.31
N TYR A 128 -9.25 -30.39 6.47
CA TYR A 128 -8.51 -31.62 6.14
C TYR A 128 -9.07 -32.26 4.88
N SER A 129 -8.17 -32.82 4.06
CA SER A 129 -8.52 -33.59 2.86
C SER A 129 -8.01 -35.01 3.00
N ILE A 130 -8.77 -35.98 2.50
CA ILE A 130 -8.29 -37.36 2.33
C ILE A 130 -7.24 -37.34 1.21
N THR A 131 -6.05 -37.84 1.50
CA THR A 131 -4.93 -37.91 0.54
C THR A 131 -4.70 -39.32 0.02
N SER A 132 -5.14 -40.34 0.74
CA SER A 132 -5.17 -41.72 0.24
C SER A 132 -6.14 -42.61 1.03
N VAL A 133 -6.44 -43.79 0.48
CA VAL A 133 -7.22 -44.84 1.14
C VAL A 133 -6.35 -46.09 1.29
N PHE A 134 -6.62 -46.93 2.28
CA PHE A 134 -5.90 -48.19 2.47
C PHE A 134 -6.83 -49.35 2.80
N LYS A 135 -6.34 -50.56 2.48
CA LYS A 135 -6.93 -51.82 2.89
C LYS A 135 -5.85 -52.75 3.49
N ASP A 136 -6.29 -53.74 4.23
CA ASP A 136 -5.55 -54.87 4.74
C ASP A 136 -5.61 -56.05 3.76
N ALA A 137 -4.99 -57.16 4.15
CA ALA A 137 -4.89 -58.35 3.30
C ALA A 137 -6.04 -59.35 3.51
N VAL A 138 -6.98 -59.06 4.42
CA VAL A 138 -7.90 -60.07 4.97
C VAL A 138 -9.28 -59.99 4.33
N ASN A 139 -9.67 -58.84 3.77
CA ASN A 139 -11.00 -58.67 3.18
C ASN A 139 -11.04 -57.73 1.94
N ILE A 140 -12.26 -57.48 1.42
CA ILE A 140 -12.52 -56.71 0.19
C ILE A 140 -12.88 -55.24 0.43
N ASN A 141 -13.03 -54.80 1.68
CA ASN A 141 -13.48 -53.46 2.02
C ASN A 141 -12.30 -52.49 2.21
N ILE A 142 -12.58 -51.19 2.22
CA ILE A 142 -11.62 -50.16 2.61
C ILE A 142 -11.51 -50.16 4.14
N ASP A 143 -10.30 -50.32 4.65
CA ASP A 143 -10.06 -50.34 6.11
C ASP A 143 -9.85 -48.96 6.70
N GLY A 144 -9.43 -47.98 5.89
CA GLY A 144 -9.31 -46.62 6.36
C GLY A 144 -8.72 -45.64 5.37
N VAL A 145 -8.40 -44.45 5.88
CA VAL A 145 -7.90 -43.34 5.09
C VAL A 145 -6.69 -42.67 5.72
N VAL A 146 -5.88 -42.05 4.86
CA VAL A 146 -4.89 -41.05 5.24
C VAL A 146 -5.47 -39.68 4.88
N TYR A 147 -5.39 -38.74 5.81
CA TYR A 147 -5.88 -37.37 5.62
C TYR A 147 -4.87 -36.36 6.17
N ALA A 148 -4.79 -35.19 5.55
CA ALA A 148 -3.84 -34.15 5.91
C ALA A 148 -4.52 -32.78 5.91
N PRO A 149 -4.05 -31.81 6.73
CA PRO A 149 -4.57 -30.45 6.67
C PRO A 149 -4.15 -29.81 5.34
N LEU A 150 -5.09 -29.19 4.64
CA LEU A 150 -4.77 -28.24 3.58
C LEU A 150 -4.26 -26.96 4.24
N GLN A 151 -3.06 -26.54 3.87
CA GLN A 151 -2.40 -25.37 4.44
C GLN A 151 -2.18 -24.30 3.38
N LYS A 152 -2.36 -23.05 3.78
CA LYS A 152 -2.03 -21.85 2.99
C LYS A 152 -0.93 -21.06 3.68
N ARG A 153 -0.05 -20.43 2.91
CA ARG A 153 1.00 -19.56 3.44
C ARG A 153 0.61 -18.09 3.32
N VAL A 154 0.56 -17.38 4.44
CA VAL A 154 0.30 -15.93 4.50
C VAL A 154 1.37 -15.30 5.40
N ASN A 155 1.97 -14.19 4.98
CA ASN A 155 3.09 -13.54 5.68
C ASN A 155 4.18 -14.54 6.15
N ASN A 156 4.62 -15.41 5.23
CA ASN A 156 5.63 -16.45 5.48
C ASN A 156 5.24 -17.53 6.52
N THR A 157 4.01 -17.52 7.03
CA THR A 157 3.47 -18.42 8.06
C THR A 157 2.43 -19.36 7.46
N TRP A 158 2.46 -20.63 7.86
CA TRP A 158 1.50 -21.64 7.40
C TRP A 158 0.25 -21.69 8.30
N TYR A 159 -0.92 -21.69 7.69
CA TYR A 159 -2.21 -21.81 8.35
C TYR A 159 -2.99 -22.98 7.76
N THR A 160 -3.61 -23.80 8.61
CA THR A 160 -4.64 -24.73 8.13
C THR A 160 -5.84 -23.93 7.64
N VAL A 161 -6.33 -24.25 6.44
CA VAL A 161 -7.52 -23.62 5.87
C VAL A 161 -8.71 -23.99 6.75
N ALA A 162 -9.49 -23.00 7.22
CA ALA A 162 -10.77 -23.31 7.85
C ALA A 162 -11.74 -23.83 6.78
N GLY A 163 -12.46 -24.91 7.08
CA GLY A 163 -13.61 -25.31 6.29
C GLY A 163 -14.65 -24.18 6.27
N GLY A 164 -15.34 -23.99 5.15
CA GLY A 164 -16.45 -23.05 5.10
C GLY A 164 -17.60 -23.53 5.99
N THR A 165 -18.36 -22.60 6.57
CA THR A 165 -19.71 -22.92 7.06
C THR A 165 -20.56 -23.24 5.83
N ALA A 166 -21.04 -24.48 5.74
CA ALA A 166 -21.98 -24.91 4.71
C ALA A 166 -23.33 -24.17 4.84
#